data_AF-A0A5C3NM26-F1
#
_entry.id   AF-A0A5C3NM26-F1
#
_cell.length_a   1.000
_cell.length_b   1.000
_cell.length_c   1.000
_cell.angle_alpha   90.00
_cell.angle_beta   90.00
_cell.angle_gamma   90.00
#
_symmetry.space_group_name_H-M   'P 1'
#
loop_
_entity.id
_entity.type
_entity.pdbx_description
1 polymer ?
#
loop_
_entity_poly.entity_id
_entity_poly.type
_entity_poly.pdbx_seq_one_letter_code
_entity_poly.pdbx_strand_id
1 'polypeptide(L)'
;MVAEALREVPFEAAWSSDLTRAKDTAETILLYHPEVELRKDEALRERHMGELQGKPIIARKMVSAPSALEDAQRFYARLEAWWERAIVQGECLAPGSSNPRHVLVTSHGGAIGALVRSLVESKKVVSEGELSVWRIPNVSVTTIDVDETGRGRLVTFADVSFLDKEIEKALVENPDEKV
;
A
#
# COMPACT_ATOMS: atom_id res chain seq x y z
N MET A 1 -13.66 12.18 0.14
CA MET A 1 -12.30 11.83 0.67
C MET A 1 -12.15 10.31 0.81
N VAL A 2 -10.94 9.75 0.89
CA VAL A 2 -10.73 8.28 1.03
C VAL A 2 -11.42 7.69 2.26
N ALA A 3 -11.44 8.41 3.39
CA ALA A 3 -12.12 7.95 4.60
C ALA A 3 -13.64 7.84 4.44
N GLU A 4 -14.25 8.69 3.60
CA GLU A 4 -15.68 8.60 3.30
C GLU A 4 -15.97 7.45 2.33
N ALA A 5 -15.10 7.26 1.32
CA ALA A 5 -15.23 6.17 0.35
C ALA A 5 -15.16 4.79 1.01
N LEU A 6 -14.39 4.67 2.10
CA LEU A 6 -14.21 3.44 2.86
C LEU A 6 -15.09 3.35 4.11
N ARG A 7 -16.00 4.30 4.36
CA ARG A 7 -16.81 4.38 5.59
C ARG A 7 -17.63 3.12 5.86
N GLU A 8 -18.20 2.52 4.82
CA GLU A 8 -19.13 1.40 4.93
C GLU A 8 -18.42 0.03 4.82
N VAL A 9 -17.09 0.01 4.71
CA VAL A 9 -16.33 -1.24 4.62
C VAL A 9 -16.15 -1.81 6.02
N PRO A 10 -16.63 -3.03 6.32
CA PRO A 10 -16.59 -3.58 7.67
C PRO A 10 -15.19 -4.13 7.99
N PHE A 11 -14.21 -3.24 8.18
CA PHE A 11 -12.86 -3.63 8.55
C PHE A 11 -12.85 -4.36 9.90
N GLU A 12 -12.12 -5.46 9.98
CA GLU A 12 -11.88 -6.22 11.21
C GLU A 12 -10.46 -6.04 11.73
N ALA A 13 -9.54 -5.61 10.87
CA ALA A 13 -8.16 -5.33 11.21
C ALA A 13 -7.62 -4.17 10.38
N ALA A 14 -6.69 -3.41 10.97
CA ALA A 14 -5.98 -2.36 10.26
C ALA A 14 -4.48 -2.47 10.48
N TRP A 15 -3.72 -2.28 9.40
CA TRP A 15 -2.27 -2.20 9.39
C TRP A 15 -1.81 -0.87 8.79
N SER A 16 -0.73 -0.30 9.33
CA SER A 16 -0.11 0.88 8.77
C SER A 16 1.40 0.85 8.88
N SER A 17 2.06 1.49 7.93
CA SER A 17 3.41 1.99 8.18
C SER A 17 3.36 2.97 9.36
N ASP A 18 4.32 2.85 10.26
CA ASP A 18 4.46 3.73 11.41
C ASP A 18 4.87 5.19 11.05
N LEU A 19 5.22 5.46 9.79
CA LEU A 19 5.52 6.82 9.32
C LEU A 19 4.25 7.67 9.30
N THR A 20 4.36 8.91 9.80
CA THR A 20 3.26 9.86 10.03
C THR A 20 2.25 9.91 8.89
N ARG A 21 2.66 10.10 7.64
CA ARG A 21 1.72 10.23 6.51
C ARG A 21 0.78 9.02 6.32
N ALA A 22 1.30 7.80 6.50
CA ALA A 22 0.50 6.59 6.34
C ALA A 22 -0.37 6.37 7.58
N LYS A 23 0.22 6.54 8.77
CA LYS A 23 -0.45 6.42 10.05
C LYS A 23 -1.61 7.41 10.19
N ASP A 24 -1.41 8.70 9.90
CA ASP A 24 -2.44 9.73 9.97
C ASP A 24 -3.58 9.46 8.96
N THR A 25 -3.26 8.90 7.78
CA THR A 25 -4.27 8.45 6.81
C THR A 25 -5.11 7.32 7.38
N ALA A 26 -4.47 6.32 8.01
CA ALA A 26 -5.15 5.21 8.65
C ALA A 26 -6.07 5.70 9.79
N GLU A 27 -5.54 6.53 10.68
CA GLU A 27 -6.28 7.12 11.80
C GLU A 27 -7.51 7.90 11.29
N THR A 28 -7.38 8.62 10.18
CA THR A 28 -8.51 9.34 9.56
C THR A 28 -9.61 8.39 9.04
N ILE A 29 -9.23 7.27 8.41
CA ILE A 29 -10.20 6.25 7.95
C ILE A 29 -10.88 5.58 9.16
N LEU A 30 -10.11 5.31 10.22
CA LEU A 30 -10.57 4.63 11.42
C LEU A 30 -11.47 5.48 12.32
N LEU A 31 -11.61 6.80 12.08
CA LEU A 31 -12.64 7.62 12.71
C LEU A 31 -14.06 7.07 12.47
N TYR A 32 -14.27 6.36 11.36
CA TYR A 32 -15.53 5.69 11.04
C TYR A 32 -15.61 4.23 11.54
N HIS A 33 -14.51 3.71 12.10
CA HIS A 33 -14.35 2.29 12.47
C HIS A 33 -13.74 2.16 13.89
N PRO A 34 -14.43 2.66 14.93
CA PRO A 34 -13.84 2.84 16.26
C PRO A 34 -13.45 1.53 16.96
N GLU A 35 -14.00 0.41 16.54
CA GLU A 35 -13.70 -0.93 17.09
C GLU A 35 -12.44 -1.57 16.49
N VAL A 36 -11.86 -0.96 15.44
CA VAL A 36 -10.72 -1.54 14.71
C VAL A 36 -9.40 -0.98 15.24
N GLU A 37 -8.60 -1.85 15.84
CA GLU A 37 -7.27 -1.48 16.33
C GLU A 37 -6.27 -1.30 15.17
N LEU A 38 -5.55 -0.16 15.18
CA LEU A 38 -4.48 0.12 14.22
C LEU A 38 -3.16 -0.53 14.64
N ARG A 39 -2.73 -1.55 13.90
CA ARG A 39 -1.42 -2.19 14.08
C ARG A 39 -0.38 -1.51 13.21
N LYS A 40 0.74 -1.08 13.80
CA LYS A 40 1.85 -0.45 13.08
C LYS A 40 2.94 -1.47 12.78
N ASP A 41 3.47 -1.45 11.56
CA ASP A 41 4.54 -2.35 11.15
C ASP A 41 5.59 -1.62 10.30
N GLU A 42 6.86 -1.69 10.71
CA GLU A 42 7.97 -1.07 9.98
C GLU A 42 8.18 -1.71 8.60
N ALA A 43 7.76 -2.97 8.41
CA ALA A 43 7.85 -3.66 7.14
C ALA A 43 6.99 -3.00 6.05
N LEU A 44 6.05 -2.11 6.42
CA LEU A 44 5.23 -1.34 5.51
C LEU A 44 5.82 0.03 5.14
N ARG A 45 7.00 0.40 5.66
CA ARG A 45 7.66 1.70 5.34
C ARG A 45 8.00 1.83 3.85
N GLU A 46 8.06 3.06 3.36
CA GLU A 46 8.60 3.34 2.03
C GLU A 46 10.05 2.87 1.93
N ARG A 47 10.52 2.57 0.72
CA ARG A 47 11.92 2.21 0.50
C ARG A 47 12.82 3.33 1.00
N HIS A 48 13.79 2.99 1.84
CA HIS A 48 14.70 4.00 2.37
C HIS A 48 15.65 4.48 1.27
N MET A 49 15.54 5.75 0.90
CA MET A 49 16.29 6.36 -0.21
C MET A 49 17.64 6.93 0.24
N GLY A 50 17.98 6.86 1.53
CA GLY A 50 19.19 7.47 2.08
C GLY A 50 19.29 8.95 1.71
N GLU A 51 20.44 9.36 1.17
CA GLU A 51 20.70 10.74 0.73
C GLU A 51 19.84 11.23 -0.45
N LEU A 52 19.02 10.36 -1.04
CA LEU A 52 18.10 10.70 -2.13
C LEU A 52 16.69 11.04 -1.64
N GLN A 53 16.43 10.91 -0.34
CA GLN A 53 15.15 11.27 0.25
C GLN A 53 14.90 12.78 0.09
N GLY A 54 13.70 13.13 -0.38
CA GLY A 54 13.32 14.53 -0.67
C GLY A 54 13.97 15.15 -1.91
N LYS A 55 14.88 14.45 -2.62
CA LYS A 55 15.46 14.95 -3.88
C LYS A 55 14.55 14.66 -5.07
N PRO A 56 14.45 15.57 -6.06
CA PRO A 56 13.74 15.35 -7.33
C PRO A 56 14.30 14.15 -8.10
N ILE A 57 13.47 13.48 -8.89
CA ILE A 57 13.85 12.29 -9.67
C ILE A 57 15.10 12.53 -10.54
N ILE A 58 15.24 13.72 -11.12
CA ILE A 58 16.39 14.10 -11.95
C ILE A 58 17.68 14.10 -11.12
N ALA A 59 17.64 14.70 -9.92
CA ALA A 59 18.78 14.71 -9.01
C ALA A 59 19.15 13.30 -8.54
N ARG A 60 18.18 12.37 -8.43
CA ARG A 60 18.43 10.95 -8.09
C ARG A 60 19.19 10.20 -9.18
N LYS A 61 18.94 10.51 -10.46
CA LYS A 61 19.65 9.88 -11.60
C LYS A 61 21.11 10.31 -11.70
N MET A 62 21.49 11.41 -11.06
CA MET A 62 22.84 11.98 -11.12
C MET A 62 23.77 11.56 -9.97
N VAL A 63 23.25 10.88 -8.94
CA VAL A 63 24.04 10.45 -7.77
C VAL A 63 24.49 9.01 -7.98
N SER A 64 25.81 8.77 -7.92
CA SER A 64 26.36 7.42 -7.91
C SER A 64 26.07 6.74 -6.56
N ALA A 65 25.27 5.67 -6.59
CA ALA A 65 25.02 4.69 -5.52
C ALA A 65 25.14 5.23 -4.07
N PRO A 66 24.07 5.84 -3.51
CA PRO A 66 24.06 6.31 -2.13
C PRO A 66 24.29 5.15 -1.15
N SER A 67 25.19 5.32 -0.19
CA SER A 67 25.60 4.30 0.78
C SER A 67 24.47 3.82 1.71
N ALA A 68 23.46 4.66 1.94
CA ALA A 68 22.30 4.37 2.81
C ALA A 68 21.03 3.95 2.04
N LEU A 69 21.12 3.70 0.73
CA LEU A 69 20.00 3.23 -0.06
C LEU A 69 19.63 1.81 0.35
N GLU A 70 18.36 1.58 0.72
CA GLU A 70 17.86 0.23 0.96
C GLU A 70 17.97 -0.58 -0.32
N ASP A 71 18.61 -1.74 -0.20
CA ASP A 71 18.72 -2.69 -1.29
C ASP A 71 17.33 -3.13 -1.78
N ALA A 72 17.16 -3.25 -3.10
CA ALA A 72 15.87 -3.54 -3.69
C ALA A 72 15.37 -4.93 -3.29
N GLN A 73 16.26 -5.94 -3.23
CA GLN A 73 15.88 -7.29 -2.83
C GLN A 73 15.43 -7.33 -1.37
N ARG A 74 16.14 -6.61 -0.47
CA ARG A 74 15.69 -6.47 0.93
C ARG A 74 14.33 -5.79 1.05
N PHE A 75 14.10 -4.76 0.24
CA PHE A 75 12.83 -4.03 0.20
C PHE A 75 11.66 -4.94 -0.20
N TYR A 76 11.81 -5.72 -1.28
CA TYR A 76 10.79 -6.71 -1.68
C TYR A 76 10.60 -7.79 -0.62
N ALA A 77 11.70 -8.35 -0.11
CA ALA A 77 11.66 -9.44 0.86
C ALA A 77 10.91 -9.06 2.15
N ARG A 78 11.08 -7.83 2.68
CA ARG A 78 10.34 -7.41 3.88
C ARG A 78 8.84 -7.23 3.64
N LEU A 79 8.45 -6.75 2.45
CA LEU A 79 7.04 -6.58 2.08
C LEU A 79 6.36 -7.93 1.90
N GLU A 80 7.02 -8.86 1.21
CA GLU A 80 6.54 -10.24 1.06
C GLU A 80 6.46 -10.97 2.40
N ALA A 81 7.48 -10.84 3.26
CA ALA A 81 7.45 -11.45 4.60
C ALA A 81 6.32 -10.89 5.46
N TRP A 82 6.01 -9.58 5.33
CA TRP A 82 4.84 -8.99 5.99
C TRP A 82 3.54 -9.58 5.44
N TRP A 83 3.39 -9.71 4.12
CA TRP A 83 2.20 -10.30 3.50
C TRP A 83 1.94 -11.72 4.01
N GLU A 84 2.98 -12.57 4.00
CA GLU A 84 2.86 -13.95 4.47
C GLU A 84 2.45 -14.00 5.95
N ARG A 85 3.11 -13.22 6.82
CA ARG A 85 2.84 -13.23 8.26
C ARG A 85 1.48 -12.63 8.63
N ALA A 86 1.13 -11.48 8.05
CA ALA A 86 0.00 -10.67 8.48
C ALA A 86 -1.30 -11.01 7.74
N ILE A 87 -1.21 -11.42 6.47
CA ILE A 87 -2.38 -11.72 5.63
C ILE A 87 -2.58 -13.22 5.51
N VAL A 88 -1.57 -13.95 5.02
CA VAL A 88 -1.72 -15.39 4.72
C VAL A 88 -1.81 -16.23 5.98
N GLN A 89 -0.94 -15.98 6.95
CA GLN A 89 -0.88 -16.69 8.24
C GLN A 89 -1.63 -15.93 9.35
N GLY A 90 -2.17 -14.76 9.03
CA GLY A 90 -2.85 -13.92 10.00
C GLY A 90 -4.23 -14.43 10.38
N GLU A 91 -4.83 -13.78 11.37
CA GLU A 91 -6.19 -14.07 11.85
C GLU A 91 -7.23 -14.03 10.73
N CYS A 92 -6.96 -13.27 9.66
CA CYS A 92 -7.87 -13.06 8.55
C CYS A 92 -8.17 -14.34 7.75
N LEU A 93 -7.20 -15.26 7.66
CA LEU A 93 -7.37 -16.57 7.01
C LEU A 93 -7.39 -17.74 8.02
N ALA A 94 -7.53 -17.45 9.30
CA ALA A 94 -7.58 -18.50 10.31
C ALA A 94 -8.79 -19.44 10.10
N PRO A 95 -8.64 -20.77 10.27
CA PRO A 95 -9.74 -21.72 10.14
C PRO A 95 -10.91 -21.38 11.07
N GLY A 96 -12.13 -21.37 10.53
CA GLY A 96 -13.34 -21.06 11.29
C GLY A 96 -13.69 -19.57 11.38
N SER A 97 -12.95 -18.70 10.70
CA SER A 97 -13.39 -17.33 10.44
C SER A 97 -14.61 -17.32 9.51
N SER A 98 -15.55 -16.40 9.75
CA SER A 98 -16.67 -16.16 8.84
C SER A 98 -16.19 -15.32 7.66
N ASN A 99 -16.17 -15.90 6.45
CA ASN A 99 -15.88 -15.16 5.22
C ASN A 99 -17.01 -14.16 4.89
N PRO A 100 -16.73 -12.98 4.31
CA PRO A 100 -15.42 -12.38 4.00
C PRO A 100 -14.96 -11.35 5.05
N ARG A 101 -13.66 -11.38 5.40
CA ARG A 101 -13.02 -10.40 6.28
C ARG A 101 -12.40 -9.24 5.50
N HIS A 102 -12.48 -8.02 6.03
CA HIS A 102 -11.88 -6.84 5.40
C HIS A 102 -10.71 -6.33 6.24
N VAL A 103 -9.57 -6.11 5.60
CA VAL A 103 -8.34 -5.62 6.23
C VAL A 103 -7.93 -4.30 5.60
N LEU A 104 -7.83 -3.25 6.40
CA LEU A 104 -7.26 -1.98 5.97
C LEU A 104 -5.74 -2.06 6.03
N VAL A 105 -5.06 -1.64 4.96
CA VAL A 105 -3.60 -1.53 4.94
C VAL A 105 -3.22 -0.17 4.36
N THR A 106 -2.46 0.62 5.11
CA THR A 106 -1.96 1.94 4.66
C THR A 106 -0.44 1.93 4.59
N SER A 107 0.09 2.39 3.47
CA SER A 107 1.52 2.38 3.19
C SER A 107 1.86 3.53 2.23
N HIS A 108 2.84 3.33 1.36
CA HIS A 108 3.43 4.34 0.51
C HIS A 108 3.44 3.89 -0.94
N GLY A 109 3.47 4.81 -1.89
CA GLY A 109 3.34 4.46 -3.30
C GLY A 109 4.41 3.48 -3.79
N GLY A 110 5.67 3.63 -3.36
CA GLY A 110 6.74 2.69 -3.72
C GLY A 110 6.55 1.31 -3.07
N ALA A 111 6.14 1.26 -1.80
CA ALA A 111 5.87 0.03 -1.07
C ALA A 111 4.66 -0.75 -1.61
N ILE A 112 3.53 -0.07 -1.84
CA ILE A 112 2.33 -0.67 -2.43
C ILE A 112 2.66 -1.21 -3.83
N GLY A 113 3.29 -0.38 -4.67
CA GLY A 113 3.65 -0.78 -6.03
C GLY A 113 4.66 -1.93 -6.06
N ALA A 114 5.58 -2.01 -5.11
CA ALA A 114 6.54 -3.11 -5.00
C ALA A 114 5.88 -4.40 -4.53
N LEU A 115 5.03 -4.34 -3.50
CA LEU A 115 4.32 -5.50 -2.98
C LEU A 115 3.42 -6.11 -4.06
N VAL A 116 2.56 -5.32 -4.70
CA VAL A 116 1.61 -5.82 -5.71
C VAL A 116 2.35 -6.47 -6.88
N ARG A 117 3.42 -5.83 -7.39
CA ARG A 117 4.22 -6.39 -8.49
C ARG A 117 4.89 -7.69 -8.10
N SER A 118 5.52 -7.75 -6.93
CA SER A 118 6.12 -8.98 -6.41
C SER A 118 5.09 -10.12 -6.30
N LEU A 119 3.91 -9.85 -5.74
CA LEU A 119 2.84 -10.86 -5.60
C LEU A 119 2.33 -11.37 -6.95
N VAL A 120 2.24 -10.50 -7.96
CA VAL A 120 1.84 -10.87 -9.32
C VAL A 120 2.93 -11.67 -10.02
N GLU A 121 4.19 -11.23 -9.95
CA GLU A 121 5.35 -11.93 -10.53
C GLU A 121 5.53 -13.33 -9.91
N SER A 122 5.31 -13.46 -8.60
CA SER A 122 5.37 -14.73 -7.89
C SER A 122 4.11 -15.59 -8.03
N LYS A 123 3.11 -15.15 -8.80
CA LYS A 123 1.81 -15.82 -9.01
C LYS A 123 1.02 -16.06 -7.72
N LYS A 124 1.29 -15.29 -6.67
CA LYS A 124 0.48 -15.29 -5.43
C LYS A 124 -0.80 -14.50 -5.61
N VAL A 125 -0.76 -13.46 -6.44
CA VAL A 125 -1.93 -12.67 -6.87
C VAL A 125 -2.06 -12.79 -8.38
N VAL A 126 -3.27 -13.09 -8.86
CA VAL A 126 -3.60 -13.05 -10.28
C VAL A 126 -4.13 -11.66 -10.64
N SER A 127 -3.64 -11.10 -11.75
CA SER A 127 -4.14 -9.86 -12.34
C SER A 127 -4.64 -10.15 -13.75
N GLU A 128 -5.84 -9.69 -14.08
CA GLU A 128 -6.42 -9.84 -15.44
C GLU A 128 -5.94 -8.77 -16.42
N GLY A 129 -5.27 -7.72 -15.91
CA GLY A 129 -4.72 -6.62 -16.71
C GLY A 129 -3.26 -6.31 -16.37
N GLU A 130 -2.65 -5.48 -17.22
CA GLU A 130 -1.31 -4.95 -16.96
C GLU A 130 -1.32 -3.96 -15.79
N LEU A 131 -0.28 -4.01 -14.96
CA LEU A 131 -0.01 -3.02 -13.92
C LEU A 131 0.58 -1.74 -14.55
N SER A 132 -0.22 -1.08 -15.39
CA SER A 132 0.19 0.06 -16.22
C SER A 132 0.46 1.35 -15.44
N VAL A 133 0.04 1.40 -14.18
CA VAL A 133 0.27 2.56 -13.30
C VAL A 133 1.73 2.58 -12.85
N TRP A 134 2.49 3.51 -13.42
CA TRP A 134 3.90 3.70 -13.06
C TRP A 134 4.07 4.31 -11.66
N ARG A 135 3.16 5.21 -11.27
CA ARG A 135 3.17 5.92 -9.99
C ARG A 135 1.82 5.77 -9.29
N ILE A 136 1.83 5.23 -8.07
CA ILE A 136 0.63 5.11 -7.23
C ILE A 136 0.26 6.50 -6.71
N PRO A 137 -0.93 7.05 -7.04
CA PRO A 137 -1.37 8.33 -6.53
C PRO A 137 -1.53 8.34 -5.01
N ASN A 138 -1.39 9.50 -4.39
CA ASN A 138 -1.70 9.64 -2.98
C ASN A 138 -3.16 9.28 -2.74
N VAL A 139 -3.43 8.67 -1.58
CA VAL A 139 -4.76 8.22 -1.14
C VAL A 139 -5.52 7.30 -2.11
N SER A 140 -4.88 6.75 -3.14
CA SER A 140 -5.49 5.74 -4.00
C SER A 140 -5.73 4.42 -3.25
N VAL A 141 -6.74 3.67 -3.65
CA VAL A 141 -7.09 2.36 -3.08
C VAL A 141 -6.70 1.24 -4.03
N THR A 142 -6.09 0.20 -3.49
CA THR A 142 -5.82 -1.05 -4.21
C THR A 142 -6.54 -2.16 -3.46
N THR A 143 -7.39 -2.91 -4.15
CA THR A 143 -8.17 -4.01 -3.57
C THR A 143 -7.66 -5.34 -4.10
N ILE A 144 -7.35 -6.26 -3.18
CA ILE A 144 -6.97 -7.64 -3.47
C ILE A 144 -7.91 -8.54 -2.69
N ASP A 145 -8.64 -9.41 -3.41
CA ASP A 145 -9.41 -10.48 -2.78
C ASP A 145 -8.47 -11.66 -2.55
N VAL A 146 -8.48 -12.25 -1.35
CA VAL A 146 -7.65 -13.41 -1.01
C VAL A 146 -8.57 -14.57 -0.62
N ASP A 147 -8.38 -15.72 -1.25
CA ASP A 147 -9.13 -16.94 -0.93
C ASP A 147 -8.58 -17.65 0.32
N GLU A 148 -9.28 -18.69 0.77
CA GLU A 148 -8.89 -19.49 1.94
C GLU A 148 -7.54 -20.22 1.79
N THR A 149 -7.01 -20.30 0.57
CA THR A 149 -5.69 -20.90 0.28
C THR A 149 -4.56 -19.87 0.32
N GLY A 150 -4.90 -18.58 0.53
CA GLY A 150 -3.96 -17.47 0.49
C GLY A 150 -3.64 -16.97 -0.91
N ARG A 151 -4.35 -17.47 -1.94
CA ARG A 151 -4.19 -16.98 -3.32
C ARG A 151 -5.05 -15.76 -3.54
N GLY A 152 -4.44 -14.72 -4.09
CA GLY A 152 -5.09 -13.44 -4.33
C GLY A 152 -5.57 -13.23 -5.76
N ARG A 153 -6.53 -12.33 -5.92
CA ARG A 153 -6.94 -11.71 -7.18
C ARG A 153 -6.92 -10.20 -7.01
N LEU A 154 -6.19 -9.51 -7.88
CA LEU A 154 -6.18 -8.05 -7.91
C LEU A 154 -7.50 -7.56 -8.52
N VAL A 155 -8.29 -6.84 -7.73
CA VAL A 155 -9.62 -6.32 -8.12
C VAL A 155 -9.49 -4.91 -8.67
N THR A 156 -8.82 -4.03 -7.94
CA THR A 156 -8.51 -2.67 -8.37
C THR A 156 -7.06 -2.33 -8.03
N PHE A 157 -6.42 -1.51 -8.84
CA PHE A 157 -5.04 -1.08 -8.62
C PHE A 157 -4.92 0.43 -8.75
N ALA A 158 -4.48 1.08 -7.68
CA ALA A 158 -4.30 2.53 -7.61
C ALA A 158 -5.57 3.32 -8.00
N ASP A 159 -6.74 2.84 -7.57
CA ASP A 159 -8.04 3.45 -7.84
C ASP A 159 -8.18 4.79 -7.09
N VAL A 160 -8.59 5.81 -7.82
CA VAL A 160 -8.89 7.16 -7.33
C VAL A 160 -10.28 7.63 -7.77
N SER A 161 -11.08 6.74 -8.37
CA SER A 161 -12.39 7.07 -8.97
C SER A 161 -13.42 7.62 -7.98
N PHE A 162 -13.19 7.41 -6.67
CA PHE A 162 -14.00 7.97 -5.59
C PHE A 162 -13.62 9.42 -5.20
N LEU A 163 -12.57 9.99 -5.80
CA LEU A 163 -12.18 11.37 -5.59
C LEU A 163 -12.88 12.29 -6.58
N ASP A 164 -13.17 13.52 -6.16
CA ASP A 164 -13.60 14.57 -7.07
C ASP A 164 -12.53 14.83 -8.13
N LYS A 165 -12.95 15.06 -9.37
CA LYS A 165 -12.04 15.22 -10.53
C LYS A 165 -10.99 16.32 -10.36
N GLU A 166 -11.30 17.38 -9.61
CA GLU A 166 -10.33 18.45 -9.32
C GLU A 166 -9.24 18.00 -8.33
N ILE A 167 -9.60 17.16 -7.36
CA ILE A 167 -8.66 16.56 -6.40
C ILE A 167 -7.83 15.49 -7.09
N GLU A 168 -8.46 14.65 -7.93
CA GLU A 168 -7.79 13.64 -8.75
C GLU A 168 -6.62 14.25 -9.54
N LYS A 169 -6.88 15.36 -10.26
CA LYS A 169 -5.86 16.07 -11.03
C LYS A 169 -4.70 16.56 -10.16
N ALA A 170 -5.00 17.13 -8.99
CA ALA A 170 -3.98 17.66 -8.08
C ALA A 170 -3.11 16.56 -7.42
N LEU A 171 -3.64 15.35 -7.21
CA LEU A 171 -2.90 14.23 -6.63
C LEU A 171 -2.01 13.51 -7.65
N VAL A 172 -2.39 13.58 -8.93
CA VAL A 172 -1.54 13.13 -10.04
C VAL A 172 -0.41 14.14 -10.29
N GLU A 173 -0.66 15.44 -10.09
CA GLU A 173 0.29 16.55 -10.27
C GLU A 173 0.97 16.96 -8.93
N ASN A 174 1.91 16.16 -8.41
CA ASN A 174 2.55 16.48 -7.12
C ASN A 174 3.47 17.73 -7.19
N PRO A 175 3.35 18.73 -6.29
CA PRO A 175 4.07 20.01 -6.36
C PRO A 175 5.58 19.94 -6.11
N ASP A 176 6.10 18.86 -5.52
CA ASP A 176 7.54 18.65 -5.27
C ASP A 176 8.39 18.42 -6.55
N GLU A 177 7.75 18.44 -7.73
CA GLU A 177 8.36 18.13 -9.02
C GLU A 177 8.28 19.29 -10.03
N LYS A 178 7.96 20.52 -9.59
CA LYS A 178 8.18 21.70 -10.44
C LYS A 178 9.68 21.95 -10.61
N VAL A 179 10.20 21.35 -11.68
CA VAL A 179 11.41 21.63 -12.50
C VAL A 179 12.67 21.98 -11.72
#